data_AF-A0A2V8EV82-F1
#
_entry.id   AF-A0A2V8EV82-F1
#
_cell.length_a   1.000
_cell.length_b   1.000
_cell.length_c   1.000
_cell.angle_alpha   90.00
_cell.angle_beta   90.00
_cell.angle_gamma   90.00
#
_symmetry.space_group_name_H-M   'P 1'
#
loop_
_entity.id
_entity.type
_entity.pdbx_description
1 polymer ?
#
loop_
_entity_poly.entity_id
_entity_poly.type
_entity_poly.pdbx_seq_one_letter_code
_entity_poly.pdbx_strand_id
1 'polypeptide(L)'
;MSAAIQAAPTLGYIWTDGVTGYSIKYAWRSPAIADKERIVLIIERRLDSHAPDWAPVSSAASDANFTVIEMQIDRDGVGEGKTSLTSSVAIDTEAKTLALDGYAAAPAFLKVTR
;
A
#
# COMPACT_ATOMS: atom_id res chain seq x y z
N MET A 1 -0.97 11.69 11.52
CA MET A 1 -0.36 10.84 10.47
C MET A 1 -0.36 11.52 9.09
N SER A 2 -1.49 12.02 8.59
CA SER A 2 -1.58 12.64 7.25
C SER A 2 -0.58 13.80 7.01
N ALA A 3 -0.40 14.71 7.98
CA ALA A 3 0.51 15.85 7.81
C ALA A 3 1.99 15.44 7.65
N ALA A 4 2.43 14.39 8.36
CA ALA A 4 3.80 13.88 8.25
C ALA A 4 4.04 13.23 6.88
N ILE A 5 3.05 12.52 6.34
CA ILE A 5 3.13 11.92 5.00
C ILE A 5 3.20 13.01 3.92
N GLN A 6 2.41 14.08 4.06
CA GLN A 6 2.43 15.21 3.13
C GLN A 6 3.76 15.97 3.14
N ALA A 7 4.39 16.10 4.32
CA ALA A 7 5.68 16.77 4.47
C ALA A 7 6.88 15.90 4.03
N ALA A 8 6.69 14.59 3.86
CA ALA A 8 7.77 13.69 3.47
C ALA A 8 8.24 13.93 2.02
N PRO A 9 9.53 13.68 1.72
CA PRO A 9 10.03 13.76 0.36
C PRO A 9 9.35 12.72 -0.54
N THR A 10 9.23 13.04 -1.82
CA THR A 10 8.74 12.08 -2.81
C THR A 10 9.88 11.14 -3.21
N LEU A 11 9.67 9.83 -2.99
CA LEU A 11 10.63 8.77 -3.31
C LEU A 11 10.44 8.20 -4.73
N GLY A 12 9.28 8.45 -5.33
CA GLY A 12 8.89 7.95 -6.65
C GLY A 12 7.40 8.14 -6.90
N TYR A 13 6.89 7.51 -7.96
CA TYR A 13 5.48 7.59 -8.35
C TYR A 13 4.92 6.22 -8.67
N ILE A 14 3.67 5.99 -8.28
CA ILE A 14 2.85 4.90 -8.82
C ILE A 14 2.00 5.46 -9.95
N TRP A 15 2.07 4.79 -11.10
CA TRP A 15 1.24 5.09 -12.25
C TRP A 15 0.12 4.07 -12.32
N THR A 16 -1.08 4.56 -12.60
CA THR A 16 -2.24 3.74 -12.97
C THR A 16 -2.50 3.96 -14.46
N ASP A 17 -3.58 3.42 -15.00
CA ASP A 17 -3.96 3.65 -16.41
C ASP A 17 -4.31 5.12 -16.72
N GLY A 18 -4.38 5.98 -15.70
CA GLY A 18 -4.58 7.43 -15.83
C GLY A 18 -3.28 8.23 -16.02
N VAL A 19 -3.44 9.53 -16.28
CA VAL A 19 -2.32 10.48 -16.50
C VAL A 19 -1.73 11.05 -15.21
N THR A 20 -2.29 10.72 -14.06
CA THR A 20 -1.89 11.25 -12.75
C THR A 20 -1.04 10.21 -12.01
N GLY A 21 0.22 10.56 -11.75
CA GLY A 21 1.10 9.79 -10.88
C GLY A 21 0.82 10.06 -9.40
N TYR A 22 0.81 9.00 -8.59
CA TYR A 22 0.66 9.09 -7.14
C TYR A 22 2.02 9.10 -6.46
N SER A 23 2.36 10.19 -5.77
CA SER A 23 3.65 10.35 -5.06
C SER A 23 3.82 9.30 -3.96
N ILE A 24 4.88 8.50 -4.03
CA ILE A 24 5.32 7.62 -2.95
C ILE A 24 6.08 8.46 -1.92
N LYS A 25 5.63 8.43 -0.67
CA LYS A 25 6.18 9.20 0.46
C LYS A 25 6.96 8.34 1.45
N TYR A 26 6.73 7.04 1.40
CA TYR A 26 7.41 6.07 2.24
C TYR A 26 7.48 4.75 1.49
N ALA A 27 8.61 4.07 1.63
CA ALA A 27 8.82 2.73 1.15
C ALA A 27 9.60 1.95 2.20
N TRP A 28 9.16 0.74 2.50
CA TRP A 28 9.84 -0.21 3.36
C TRP A 28 9.77 -1.59 2.75
N ARG A 29 10.83 -2.37 2.96
CA ARG A 29 10.96 -3.76 2.51
C ARG A 29 11.44 -4.59 3.68
N SER A 30 10.86 -5.77 3.85
CA SER A 30 11.26 -6.69 4.90
C SER A 30 12.70 -7.17 4.71
N PRO A 31 13.40 -7.54 5.78
CA PRO A 31 14.69 -8.18 5.69
C PRO A 31 14.64 -9.45 4.81
N ALA A 32 15.73 -9.74 4.11
CA ALA A 32 15.83 -10.80 3.10
C ALA A 32 15.71 -12.25 3.64
N ILE A 33 15.51 -12.43 4.95
CA ILE A 33 15.40 -13.74 5.62
C ILE A 33 13.97 -14.28 5.70
N ALA A 34 12.98 -13.52 5.23
CA ALA A 34 11.59 -13.95 5.21
C ALA A 34 11.30 -14.82 3.97
N ASP A 35 10.50 -15.88 4.13
CA ASP A 35 10.06 -16.75 3.02
C ASP A 35 9.26 -16.01 1.94
N LYS A 36 8.64 -14.89 2.33
CA LYS A 36 8.00 -13.93 1.46
C LYS A 36 8.54 -12.54 1.77
N GLU A 37 8.92 -11.83 0.73
CA GLU A 37 9.25 -10.43 0.81
C GLU A 37 7.97 -9.62 1.06
N ARG A 38 7.98 -8.81 2.11
CA ARG A 38 6.92 -7.85 2.39
C ARG A 38 7.40 -6.45 2.01
N ILE A 39 6.64 -5.76 1.17
CA ILE A 39 6.90 -4.37 0.79
C ILE A 39 5.72 -3.51 1.26
N VAL A 40 6.01 -2.39 1.90
CA VAL A 40 5.02 -1.40 2.34
C VAL A 40 5.32 -0.08 1.66
N LEU A 41 4.34 0.44 0.92
CA LEU A 41 4.39 1.76 0.30
C LEU A 41 3.30 2.65 0.89
N ILE A 42 3.60 3.94 1.07
CA ILE A 42 2.59 4.95 1.38
C ILE A 42 2.58 5.97 0.26
N ILE A 43 1.41 6.20 -0.32
CA ILE A 43 1.18 7.28 -1.29
C ILE A 43 0.37 8.41 -0.66
N GLU A 44 0.68 9.65 -1.02
CA GLU A 44 0.16 10.85 -0.34
C GLU A 44 -1.35 11.11 -0.55
N ARG A 45 -2.01 10.32 -1.40
CA ARG A 45 -3.44 10.44 -1.74
C ARG A 45 -4.12 9.08 -1.69
N ARG A 46 -5.45 9.12 -1.61
CA ARG A 46 -6.25 7.92 -1.85
C ARG A 46 -6.16 7.49 -3.31
N LEU A 47 -5.95 6.20 -3.55
CA LEU A 47 -5.76 5.64 -4.89
C LEU A 47 -7.05 5.68 -5.73
N ASP A 48 -8.21 5.71 -5.08
CA ASP A 48 -9.53 5.88 -5.71
C ASP A 48 -9.83 7.34 -6.12
N SER A 49 -9.00 8.32 -5.73
CA SER A 49 -9.29 9.75 -5.95
C SER A 49 -9.20 10.20 -7.41
N HIS A 50 -8.29 9.63 -8.20
CA HIS A 50 -8.11 9.93 -9.63
C HIS A 50 -8.13 8.67 -10.50
N ALA A 51 -8.48 7.52 -9.91
CA ALA A 51 -8.60 6.25 -10.61
C ALA A 51 -9.85 5.53 -10.07
N PRO A 52 -11.07 5.89 -10.54
CA PRO A 52 -12.32 5.37 -9.99
C PRO A 52 -12.47 3.85 -10.14
N ASP A 53 -11.77 3.23 -11.09
CA ASP A 53 -11.71 1.76 -11.23
C ASP A 53 -11.06 1.06 -10.02
N TRP A 54 -10.38 1.82 -9.17
CA TRP A 54 -9.80 1.35 -7.90
C TRP A 54 -10.74 1.53 -6.71
N ALA A 55 -11.92 2.11 -6.91
CA ALA A 55 -12.90 2.29 -5.84
C ALA A 55 -13.37 0.92 -5.31
N PRO A 56 -13.35 0.70 -3.98
CA PRO A 56 -13.77 -0.58 -3.42
C PRO A 56 -15.29 -0.77 -3.51
N VAL A 57 -15.72 -2.00 -3.82
CA VAL A 57 -17.15 -2.38 -3.90
C VAL A 57 -17.84 -2.33 -2.52
N SER A 58 -17.09 -2.53 -1.44
CA SER A 58 -17.54 -2.28 -0.06
C SER A 58 -16.39 -1.67 0.75
N SER A 59 -16.64 -0.50 1.34
CA SER A 59 -15.65 0.22 2.14
C SER A 59 -15.76 -0.19 3.62
N ALA A 60 -14.74 -0.87 4.13
CA ALA A 60 -14.35 -0.80 5.54
C ALA A 60 -13.25 0.28 5.73
N ALA A 61 -13.19 1.26 4.81
CA ALA A 61 -12.04 2.11 4.55
C ALA A 61 -11.66 3.01 5.74
N SER A 62 -10.35 3.26 5.85
CA SER A 62 -9.83 4.32 6.71
C SER A 62 -10.25 5.71 6.19
N ASP A 63 -10.60 6.64 7.08
CA ASP A 63 -10.79 8.09 6.81
C ASP A 63 -9.48 8.80 6.41
N ALA A 64 -8.40 8.06 6.21
CA ALA A 64 -7.12 8.57 5.79
C ALA A 64 -7.15 9.13 4.35
N ASN A 65 -6.55 10.31 4.18
CA ASN A 65 -6.31 10.95 2.88
C ASN A 65 -5.04 10.43 2.18
N PHE A 66 -4.56 9.23 2.53
CA PHE A 66 -3.40 8.55 1.96
C PHE A 66 -3.74 7.08 1.75
N THR A 67 -2.97 6.38 0.92
CA THR A 67 -3.12 4.93 0.75
C THR A 67 -1.88 4.22 1.24
N VAL A 68 -2.06 3.20 2.07
CA VAL A 68 -1.04 2.18 2.35
C VAL A 68 -1.25 1.05 1.35
N ILE A 69 -0.18 0.67 0.67
CA ILE A 69 -0.12 -0.50 -0.19
C ILE A 69 0.84 -1.48 0.47
N GLU A 70 0.35 -2.67 0.78
CA GLU A 70 1.16 -3.75 1.34
C GLU A 70 1.20 -4.91 0.34
N MET A 71 2.39 -5.34 -0.03
CA MET A 71 2.63 -6.43 -0.96
C MET A 71 3.37 -7.57 -0.28
N GLN A 72 2.97 -8.80 -0.60
CA GLN A 72 3.70 -10.01 -0.25
C GLN A 72 4.10 -10.72 -1.53
N ILE A 73 5.40 -10.93 -1.72
CA ILE A 73 6.00 -11.49 -2.92
C ILE A 73 6.82 -12.72 -2.51
N ASP A 74 6.62 -13.84 -3.17
CA ASP A 74 7.39 -15.06 -2.93
C ASP A 74 8.76 -15.02 -3.64
N ARG A 75 9.53 -16.10 -3.44
CA ARG A 75 10.87 -16.26 -4.02
C ARG A 75 10.89 -16.25 -5.55
N ASP A 76 9.78 -16.60 -6.18
CA ASP A 76 9.63 -16.68 -7.63
C ASP A 76 9.20 -15.32 -8.22
N GLY A 77 9.08 -14.29 -7.37
CA GLY A 77 8.67 -12.96 -7.78
C GLY A 77 7.17 -12.83 -8.01
N VAL A 78 6.38 -13.81 -7.55
CA VAL A 78 4.92 -13.81 -7.68
C VAL A 78 4.30 -13.38 -6.35
N GLY A 79 3.29 -12.52 -6.42
CA GLY A 79 2.70 -11.99 -5.21
C GLY A 79 1.38 -11.28 -5.42
N GLU A 80 0.87 -10.78 -4.31
CA GLU A 80 -0.32 -9.95 -4.26
C GLU A 80 -0.06 -8.68 -3.46
N GLY A 81 -0.75 -7.61 -3.83
CA GLY A 81 -0.78 -6.38 -3.08
C GLY A 81 -2.20 -6.01 -2.67
N LYS A 82 -2.32 -5.50 -1.46
CA LYS A 82 -3.58 -5.08 -0.83
C LYS A 82 -3.46 -3.63 -0.41
N THR A 83 -4.59 -2.97 -0.17
CA THR A 83 -4.62 -1.52 0.07
C THR A 83 -5.48 -1.13 1.26
N SER A 84 -5.17 0.01 1.86
CA SER A 84 -5.99 0.62 2.91
C SER A 84 -7.32 1.20 2.41
N LEU A 85 -7.68 1.00 1.14
CA LEU A 85 -9.01 1.32 0.62
C LEU A 85 -10.08 0.39 1.22
N THR A 86 -9.69 -0.82 1.62
CA THR A 86 -10.61 -1.83 2.18
C THR A 86 -10.22 -2.32 3.56
N SER A 87 -9.11 -1.81 4.11
CA SER A 87 -8.52 -2.27 5.37
C SER A 87 -8.07 -1.10 6.23
N SER A 88 -8.19 -1.24 7.55
CA SER A 88 -7.61 -0.31 8.50
C SER A 88 -6.08 -0.35 8.48
N VAL A 89 -5.44 0.75 8.83
CA VAL A 89 -3.98 0.85 8.95
C VAL A 89 -3.59 0.67 10.41
N ALA A 90 -2.65 -0.23 10.66
CA ALA A 90 -2.05 -0.46 11.98
C ALA A 90 -0.55 -0.15 11.96
N ILE A 91 0.03 0.02 13.15
CA ILE A 91 1.48 0.10 13.34
C ILE A 91 1.97 -1.30 13.69
N ASP A 92 2.89 -1.82 12.89
CA ASP A 92 3.66 -3.01 13.20
C ASP A 92 4.85 -2.60 14.08
N THR A 93 4.75 -2.86 15.38
CA THR A 93 5.76 -2.44 16.36
C THR A 93 7.02 -3.28 16.30
N GLU A 94 6.93 -4.53 15.83
CA GLU A 94 8.06 -5.44 15.66
C GLU A 94 8.90 -5.02 14.45
N ALA A 95 8.26 -4.88 13.30
CA ALA A 95 8.91 -4.46 12.07
C ALA A 95 9.15 -2.94 11.98
N LYS A 96 8.60 -2.16 12.93
CA LYS A 96 8.67 -0.69 13.00
C LYS A 96 8.21 -0.01 11.71
N THR A 97 7.09 -0.49 11.18
CA THR A 97 6.50 0.00 9.93
C THR A 97 4.97 0.03 10.03
N LEU A 98 4.28 0.38 8.95
CA LEU A 98 2.83 0.27 8.85
C LEU A 98 2.41 -1.08 8.31
N ALA A 99 1.22 -1.51 8.71
CA ALA A 99 0.58 -2.72 8.25
C ALA A 99 -0.87 -2.45 7.86
N LEU A 100 -1.42 -3.30 7.00
CA LEU A 100 -2.87 -3.43 6.88
C LEU A 100 -3.36 -4.40 7.95
N ASP A 101 -4.27 -3.92 8.80
CA ASP A 101 -4.96 -4.77 9.75
C ASP A 101 -5.83 -5.77 9.00
N GLY A 102 -5.78 -7.05 9.40
CA GLY A 102 -6.49 -8.12 8.71
C GLY A 102 -6.00 -8.43 7.29
N TYR A 103 -4.72 -8.18 6.96
CA TYR A 103 -4.16 -8.41 5.61
C TYR A 103 -4.59 -9.74 4.97
N ALA A 104 -4.56 -10.85 5.73
CA ALA A 104 -4.93 -12.17 5.21
C ALA A 104 -6.37 -12.25 4.65
N ALA A 105 -7.31 -11.53 5.27
CA ALA A 105 -8.73 -11.52 4.88
C ALA A 105 -9.06 -10.42 3.85
N ALA A 106 -8.18 -9.43 3.68
CA ALA A 106 -8.41 -8.33 2.75
C ALA A 106 -8.32 -8.80 1.28
N PRO A 107 -9.10 -8.20 0.37
CA PRO A 107 -9.04 -8.50 -1.05
C PRO A 107 -7.73 -8.02 -1.68
N ALA A 108 -7.23 -8.77 -2.66
CA ALA A 108 -6.10 -8.36 -3.48
C ALA A 108 -6.52 -7.32 -4.52
N PHE A 109 -5.73 -6.25 -4.65
CA PHE A 109 -5.89 -5.19 -5.66
C PHE A 109 -4.79 -5.22 -6.71
N LEU A 110 -3.62 -5.78 -6.36
CA LEU A 110 -2.45 -5.83 -7.21
C LEU A 110 -2.05 -7.29 -7.39
N LYS A 111 -1.74 -7.65 -8.63
CA LYS A 111 -0.98 -8.87 -8.93
C LYS A 111 0.47 -8.45 -9.18
N VAL A 112 1.40 -9.09 -8.49
CA VAL A 112 2.83 -8.86 -8.66
C VAL A 112 3.42 -10.04 -9.41
N THR A 113 4.14 -9.75 -10.48
CA THR A 113 4.93 -10.72 -11.25
C THR A 113 6.20 -10.03 -11.70
N ARG A 114 7.36 -10.61 -11.36
CA ARG A 114 8.68 -10.12 -11.77
C ARG A 114 9.22 -10.84 -12.99
#